data_AF-S4PYM0-F1
#
_entry.id   AF-S4PYM0-F1
#
_cell.length_a   1.000
_cell.length_b   1.000
_cell.length_c   1.000
_cell.angle_alpha   90.00
_cell.angle_beta   90.00
_cell.angle_gamma   90.00
#
_symmetry.space_group_name_H-M   'P 1'
#
loop_
_entity.id
_entity.type
_entity.pdbx_description
1 polymer ?
#
loop_
_entity_poly.entity_id
_entity_poly.type
_entity_poly.pdbx_seq_one_letter_code
_entity_poly.pdbx_strand_id
1 'polypeptide(L)'
;MVQFKYPKVGRTNPEVQLRVFKLNESGSNAMVIPAPVDIIGLDHILGRVNWATDQNLIVLWLNRRQSISVLTNCDLKLDKCSIIKQETEP
;
A
#
# COMPACT_ATOMS: atom_id res chain seq x y z
N MET A 1 31.30 11.89 -5.04
CA MET A 1 30.71 10.54 -5.14
C MET A 1 29.35 10.60 -4.49
N VAL A 2 28.28 10.21 -5.21
CA VAL A 2 26.90 10.27 -4.67
C VAL A 2 26.58 8.93 -4.02
N GLN A 3 26.01 8.97 -2.81
CA GLN A 3 25.52 7.79 -2.10
C GLN A 3 24.01 7.86 -1.92
N PHE A 4 23.31 6.78 -2.27
CA PHE A 4 21.88 6.62 -2.04
C PHE A 4 21.55 5.15 -1.82
N LYS A 5 20.42 4.87 -1.16
CA LYS A 5 19.96 3.50 -0.91
C LYS A 5 19.52 2.87 -2.23
N TYR A 6 20.22 1.82 -2.66
CA TYR A 6 19.90 1.07 -3.86
C TYR A 6 20.00 -0.44 -3.56
N PRO A 7 18.87 -1.11 -3.26
CA PRO A 7 18.89 -2.55 -2.98
C PRO A 7 19.12 -3.33 -4.28
N LYS A 8 20.22 -4.09 -4.32
CA LYS A 8 20.51 -5.07 -5.38
C LYS A 8 19.74 -6.38 -5.14
N VAL A 9 19.84 -7.31 -6.09
CA VAL A 9 19.26 -8.65 -5.98
C VAL A 9 19.56 -9.31 -4.63
N GLY A 10 18.52 -9.87 -4.00
CA GLY A 10 18.61 -10.53 -2.69
C GLY A 10 18.77 -9.61 -1.48
N ARG A 11 18.98 -8.29 -1.66
CA ARG A 11 19.06 -7.33 -0.55
C ARG A 11 17.67 -6.93 -0.05
N THR A 12 17.61 -6.48 1.19
CA THR A 12 16.38 -5.99 1.84
C THR A 12 15.78 -4.83 1.05
N ASN A 13 14.50 -4.93 0.72
CA ASN A 13 13.76 -3.86 0.07
C ASN A 13 13.43 -2.74 1.08
N PRO A 14 13.05 -1.54 0.59
CA PRO A 14 12.51 -0.50 1.45
C PRO A 14 11.20 -0.97 2.09
N GLU A 15 11.03 -0.66 3.37
CA GLU A 15 9.72 -0.79 4.04
C GLU A 15 8.87 0.45 3.73
N VAL A 16 7.60 0.23 3.41
CA VAL A 16 6.68 1.29 2.97
C VAL A 16 5.43 1.34 3.83
N GLN A 17 4.93 2.54 4.09
CA GLN A 17 3.65 2.76 4.75
C GLN A 17 2.87 3.85 4.01
N LEU A 18 1.60 3.59 3.71
CA LEU A 18 0.72 4.57 3.07
C LEU A 18 -0.08 5.33 4.14
N ARG A 19 -0.08 6.66 4.05
CA ARG A 19 -0.75 7.57 4.98
C ARG A 19 -1.62 8.56 4.22
N VAL A 20 -2.84 8.78 4.69
CA VAL A 20 -3.79 9.73 4.10
C VAL A 20 -4.06 10.84 5.10
N PHE A 21 -3.95 12.09 4.65
CA PHE A 21 -4.18 13.28 5.45
C PHE A 21 -5.42 14.02 4.98
N LYS A 22 -6.21 14.53 5.92
CA LYS A 22 -7.30 15.45 5.61
C LYS A 22 -6.76 16.87 5.58
N LEU A 23 -6.89 17.54 4.43
CA LEU A 23 -6.32 18.88 4.23
C LEU A 23 -7.15 20.00 4.87
N ASN A 24 -8.44 19.75 5.15
CA ASN A 24 -9.35 20.71 5.77
C ASN A 24 -9.27 20.73 7.31
N GLU A 25 -8.68 19.71 7.92
CA GLU A 25 -8.55 19.57 9.37
C GLU A 25 -7.08 19.79 9.76
N SER A 26 -6.75 21.04 10.13
CA SER A 26 -5.40 21.37 10.59
C SER A 26 -5.03 20.55 11.84
N GLY A 27 -3.97 19.74 11.75
CA GLY A 27 -3.50 18.91 12.86
C GLY A 27 -4.19 17.54 12.99
N SER A 28 -4.96 17.09 11.99
CA SER A 28 -5.48 15.71 12.00
C SER A 28 -4.34 14.70 11.90
N ASN A 29 -4.45 13.60 12.66
CA ASN A 29 -3.57 12.45 12.45
C ASN A 29 -3.81 11.83 11.07
N ALA A 30 -2.77 11.26 10.49
CA ALA A 30 -2.91 10.54 9.23
C ALA A 30 -3.61 9.20 9.45
N MET A 31 -4.54 8.87 8.57
CA MET A 31 -5.06 7.51 8.46
C MET A 31 -3.97 6.62 7.85
N VAL A 32 -3.61 5.54 8.54
CA VAL A 32 -2.63 4.56 8.05
C VAL A 32 -3.39 3.50 7.26
N ILE A 33 -3.02 3.32 6.00
CA ILE A 33 -3.60 2.28 5.15
C ILE A 33 -2.75 1.01 5.31
N PRO A 34 -3.29 -0.07 5.92
CA PRO A 34 -2.54 -1.29 6.12
C PRO A 34 -2.38 -2.08 4.82
N ALA A 35 -1.21 -2.69 4.64
CA ALA A 35 -1.03 -3.73 3.64
C ALA A 35 -1.68 -5.05 4.12
N PRO A 36 -2.24 -5.88 3.23
CA PRO A 36 -2.83 -7.17 3.58
C PRO A 36 -1.73 -8.22 3.82
N VAL A 37 -0.94 -8.05 4.87
CA VAL A 37 0.29 -8.81 5.15
C VAL A 37 0.10 -10.32 5.25
N ASP A 38 -1.11 -10.79 5.62
CA ASP A 38 -1.46 -12.21 5.65
C ASP A 38 -1.41 -12.87 4.26
N ILE A 39 -1.52 -12.07 3.20
CA ILE A 39 -1.53 -12.53 1.80
C ILE A 39 -0.22 -12.18 1.09
N ILE A 40 0.23 -10.93 1.18
CA ILE A 40 1.40 -10.42 0.43
C ILE A 40 2.72 -10.47 1.21
N GLY A 41 2.67 -10.80 2.51
CA GLY A 41 3.83 -10.89 3.39
C GLY A 41 4.33 -9.55 3.91
N LEU A 42 5.31 -9.59 4.82
CA LEU A 42 5.90 -8.39 5.42
C LEU A 42 6.76 -7.60 4.43
N ASP A 43 7.42 -8.28 3.48
CA ASP A 43 8.26 -7.65 2.44
C ASP A 43 7.41 -7.32 1.21
N HIS A 44 6.43 -6.45 1.41
CA HIS A 44 5.47 -6.08 0.38
C HIS A 44 5.85 -4.81 -0.37
N ILE A 45 5.30 -4.68 -1.57
CA ILE A 45 5.51 -3.55 -2.46
C ILE A 45 4.18 -2.83 -2.65
N LEU A 46 4.20 -1.51 -2.45
CA LEU A 46 3.10 -0.62 -2.81
C LEU A 46 3.16 -0.36 -4.33
N GLY A 47 2.22 -0.93 -5.08
CA GLY A 47 2.22 -0.86 -6.54
C GLY A 47 1.56 0.41 -7.08
N ARG A 48 0.27 0.60 -6.76
CA ARG A 48 -0.54 1.74 -7.25
C ARG A 48 -1.46 2.24 -6.17
N VAL A 49 -1.67 3.55 -6.15
CA VAL A 49 -2.63 4.24 -5.29
C VAL A 49 -3.46 5.17 -6.16
N ASN A 50 -4.77 4.98 -6.18
CA ASN A 50 -5.70 5.79 -6.95
C ASN A 50 -6.92 6.17 -6.10
N TRP A 51 -7.41 7.39 -6.26
CA TRP A 51 -8.70 7.80 -5.72
C TRP A 51 -9.82 7.28 -6.64
N ALA A 52 -10.74 6.48 -6.10
CA ALA A 52 -11.97 6.09 -6.81
C ALA A 52 -13.08 7.13 -6.61
N THR A 53 -13.16 7.70 -5.41
CA THR A 53 -13.99 8.86 -5.05
C THR A 53 -13.26 9.68 -4.00
N ASP A 54 -13.82 10.82 -3.57
CA ASP A 54 -13.26 11.65 -2.48
C ASP A 54 -13.11 10.90 -1.13
N GLN A 55 -13.75 9.74 -0.99
CA GLN A 55 -13.79 8.94 0.24
C GLN A 55 -13.26 7.52 0.06
N ASN A 56 -12.99 7.07 -1.18
CA ASN A 56 -12.57 5.71 -1.49
C ASN A 56 -11.21 5.73 -2.17
N LEU A 57 -10.23 5.07 -1.54
CA LEU A 57 -8.88 4.92 -2.04
C LEU A 57 -8.63 3.47 -2.46
N ILE A 58 -8.27 3.27 -3.72
CA ILE A 58 -7.89 1.98 -4.28
C ILE A 58 -6.38 1.83 -4.17
N VAL A 59 -5.94 0.74 -3.55
CA VAL A 59 -4.53 0.44 -3.33
C VAL A 59 -4.19 -0.94 -3.85
N LEU A 60 -3.15 -1.02 -4.66
CA LEU A 60 -2.59 -2.27 -5.16
C LEU A 60 -1.35 -2.63 -4.35
N TRP A 61 -1.40 -3.78 -3.69
CA TRP A 61 -0.27 -4.36 -2.96
C TRP A 61 0.26 -5.59 -3.69
N LEU A 62 1.57 -5.76 -3.67
CA LEU A 62 2.27 -6.89 -4.28
C LEU A 62 3.15 -7.58 -3.24
N ASN A 63 3.32 -8.89 -3.35
CA ASN A 63 4.38 -9.57 -2.61
C ASN A 63 5.77 -9.26 -3.21
N ARG A 64 6.86 -9.49 -2.47
CA ARG A 64 8.23 -9.27 -2.94
C ARG A 64 8.54 -9.91 -4.29
N ARG A 65 8.04 -11.13 -4.51
CA ARG A 65 8.24 -11.91 -5.73
C ARG A 65 7.42 -11.37 -6.92
N GLN A 66 6.42 -10.53 -6.66
CA GLN A 66 5.48 -9.99 -7.62
C GLN A 66 4.65 -11.07 -8.35
N SER A 67 4.41 -12.21 -7.70
CA SER A 67 3.54 -13.27 -8.21
C SER A 67 2.11 -13.21 -7.65
N ILE A 68 1.90 -12.44 -6.58
CA ILE A 68 0.60 -12.23 -5.94
C ILE A 68 0.35 -10.73 -5.88
N SER A 69 -0.86 -10.33 -6.30
CA SER A 69 -1.33 -8.96 -6.18
C SER A 69 -2.69 -8.90 -5.48
N VAL A 70 -2.89 -7.89 -4.65
CA VAL A 70 -4.13 -7.66 -3.92
C VAL A 70 -4.55 -6.21 -4.11
N LEU A 71 -5.74 -6.02 -4.67
CA LEU A 71 -6.40 -4.73 -4.83
C LEU A 71 -7.36 -4.53 -3.66
N THR A 72 -7.16 -3.47 -2.88
CA THR A 72 -8.00 -3.10 -1.74
C THR A 72 -8.72 -1.79 -1.99
N ASN A 73 -9.98 -1.68 -1.57
CA ASN A 73 -10.69 -0.42 -1.44
C ASN A 73 -10.66 0.02 0.02
N CYS A 74 -10.23 1.24 0.29
CA CYS A 74 -10.22 1.83 1.61
C CYS A 74 -11.22 2.97 1.69
N ASP A 75 -12.27 2.78 2.49
CA ASP A 75 -13.22 3.82 2.85
C ASP A 75 -12.59 4.67 3.96
N LEU A 76 -12.27 5.92 3.62
CA LEU A 76 -11.60 6.86 4.51
C LEU A 76 -12.53 7.48 5.56
N LYS A 77 -13.85 7.38 5.36
CA LYS A 77 -14.82 7.85 6.34
C LYS A 77 -15.03 6.81 7.43
N LEU A 78 -15.03 5.53 7.04
CA LEU A 78 -15.18 4.39 7.95
C LEU A 78 -13.86 3.86 8.52
N ASP A 79 -12.74 4.39 8.06
CA ASP A 79 -11.39 3.92 8.42
C ASP A 79 -11.21 2.41 8.18
N LYS A 80 -11.73 1.91 7.04
CA LYS A 80 -11.80 0.47 6.78
C LYS A 80 -11.41 0.14 5.34
N CYS A 81 -10.50 -0.82 5.21
CA CYS A 81 -10.14 -1.41 3.92
C CYS A 81 -10.78 -2.79 3.73
N SER A 82 -11.17 -3.10 2.51
CA SER A 82 -11.63 -4.42 2.08
C SER A 82 -10.91 -4.85 0.80
N ILE A 83 -10.69 -6.15 0.67
CA ILE A 83 -10.11 -6.73 -0.55
C ILE A 83 -11.19 -6.74 -1.63
N ILE A 84 -10.88 -6.14 -2.78
CA ILE A 84 -11.73 -6.15 -3.98
C ILE A 84 -11.35 -7.35 -4.85
N LYS A 85 -10.05 -7.57 -5.00
CA LYS A 85 -9.52 -8.57 -5.92
C LYS A 85 -8.18 -9.08 -5.43
N GLN A 86 -7.96 -10.38 -5.58
CA GLN A 86 -6.66 -11.02 -5.42
C GLN A 86 -6.34 -11.75 -6.73
N GLU A 87 -5.13 -11.57 -7.21
CA GLU A 87 -4.63 -12.24 -8.41
C GLU A 87 -3.32 -12.96 -8.07
N THR A 88 -3.17 -14.16 -8.63
CA THR A 88 -1.95 -14.97 -8.50
C THR A 88 -1.54 -15.39 -9.89
N GLU A 89 -0.34 -15.00 -10.29
CA GLU A 89 0.25 -15.44 -11.56
C GLU A 89 0.63 -16.92 -11.44
N PRO A 90 0.34 -17.75 -12.48
CA PRO A 90 0.66 -19.17 -12.48
C PRO A 90 2.17 -19.48 -12.34
#